data_AF-A0A924IHP0-F1
#
_entry.id   AF-A0A924IHP0-F1
#
_cell.length_a   1.000
_cell.length_b   1.000
_cell.length_c   1.000
_cell.angle_alpha   90.00
_cell.angle_beta   90.00
_cell.angle_gamma   90.00
#
_symmetry.space_group_name_H-M   'P 1'
#
loop_
_entity.id
_entity.type
_entity.pdbx_description
1 polymer ?
#
loop_
_entity_poly.entity_id
_entity_poly.type
_entity_poly.pdbx_seq_one_letter_code
_entity_poly.pdbx_strand_id
1 'polypeptide(L)'
;MIATTILKCILLAKTHVLVLEQPINEYAMATIEKTFNDVYFQGTVVEGKMNSVLIRYPKFGAESMSYSPSDYDLKALSIKLDVANEHAALDCEIIDLPTK
;
A
#
# COMPACT_ATOMS: atom_id res chain seq x y z
N MET A 1 8.13 21.72 6.88
CA MET A 1 9.06 20.58 6.71
C MET A 1 8.67 19.86 5.44
N ILE A 2 9.60 19.71 4.50
CA ILE A 2 9.40 18.84 3.33
C ILE A 2 9.65 17.41 3.84
N ALA A 3 8.68 16.51 3.67
CA ALA A 3 8.88 15.12 4.06
C ALA A 3 10.04 14.53 3.26
N THR A 4 11.02 13.96 3.97
CA THR A 4 12.19 13.29 3.38
C THR A 4 11.87 11.89 2.90
N THR A 5 10.65 11.40 3.14
CA THR A 5 10.24 10.04 2.84
C THR A 5 8.84 10.05 2.21
N ILE A 6 8.60 9.17 1.23
CA ILE A 6 7.32 9.02 0.52
C ILE A 6 6.87 7.56 0.60
N LEU A 7 5.60 7.34 0.95
CA LEU A 7 4.92 6.08 0.71
C LEU A 7 4.41 6.08 -0.74
N LYS A 8 4.91 5.16 -1.55
CA LYS A 8 4.49 4.97 -2.93
C LYS A 8 3.74 3.65 -3.05
N CYS A 9 2.52 3.68 -3.56
CA CYS A 9 1.73 2.46 -3.81
C CYS A 9 1.30 2.38 -5.28
N ILE A 10 1.41 1.19 -5.86
CA ILE A 10 0.92 0.82 -7.19
C ILE A 10 -0.31 -0.06 -7.00
N LEU A 11 -1.46 0.46 -7.43
CA LEU A 11 -2.73 -0.24 -7.43
C LEU A 11 -2.96 -0.85 -8.80
N LEU A 12 -3.11 -2.16 -8.88
CA LEU A 12 -3.51 -2.87 -10.09
C LEU A 12 -4.91 -3.45 -9.88
N ALA A 13 -5.83 -3.17 -10.78
CA ALA A 13 -7.14 -3.84 -10.83
C ALA A 13 -7.53 -4.07 -12.29
N LYS A 14 -7.69 -5.33 -12.69
CA LYS A 14 -7.85 -5.74 -14.09
C LYS A 14 -6.65 -5.28 -14.95
N THR A 15 -6.92 -4.54 -16.02
CA THR A 15 -5.90 -3.98 -16.93
C THR A 15 -5.44 -2.57 -16.54
N HIS A 16 -5.96 -2.00 -15.45
CA HIS A 16 -5.68 -0.62 -15.08
C HIS A 16 -4.70 -0.56 -13.92
N VAL A 17 -3.76 0.38 -14.03
CA VAL A 17 -2.73 0.66 -13.03
C VAL A 17 -2.89 2.11 -12.57
N LEU A 18 -2.80 2.35 -11.26
CA LEU A 18 -2.75 3.68 -10.66
C LEU A 18 -1.59 3.76 -9.69
N VAL A 19 -0.82 4.84 -9.76
CA VAL A 19 0.29 5.13 -8.82
C VAL A 19 -0.14 6.23 -7.87
N LEU A 20 0.05 6.01 -6.57
CA LEU A 20 -0.21 6.97 -5.51
C LEU A 20 1.07 7.23 -4.72
N GLU A 21 1.31 8.49 -4.38
CA GLU A 21 2.47 8.92 -3.60
C GLU A 21 1.98 9.81 -2.45
N GLN A 22 2.37 9.49 -1.22
CA GLN A 22 2.01 10.22 -0.02
C GLN A 22 3.26 10.55 0.80
N PRO A 23 3.51 11.83 1.14
CA PRO A 23 4.62 12.19 2.03
C PRO A 23 4.39 11.59 3.42
N ILE A 24 5.44 11.00 3.99
CA ILE A 24 5.41 10.41 5.33
C ILE A 24 6.58 10.97 6.14
N ASN A 25 6.35 11.19 7.44
CA ASN A 25 7.43 11.54 8.37
C ASN A 25 7.89 10.26 9.09
N GLU A 26 9.14 10.24 9.57
CA GLU A 26 9.77 9.08 10.21
C GLU A 26 9.10 8.60 11.51
N TYR A 27 8.32 9.46 12.16
CA TYR A 27 7.57 9.18 13.38
C TYR A 27 6.05 9.11 13.15
N ALA A 28 5.59 9.20 11.90
CA ALA A 28 4.18 9.35 11.57
C ALA A 28 3.55 8.01 11.19
N MET A 29 2.29 7.88 11.59
CA MET A 29 1.38 6.98 10.92
C MET A 29 0.97 7.60 9.59
N ALA A 30 1.05 6.81 8.53
CA ALA A 30 0.54 7.21 7.23
C ALA A 30 -0.33 6.10 6.64
N THR A 31 -1.39 6.50 5.96
CA THR A 31 -2.31 5.56 5.34
C THR A 31 -2.72 6.09 3.97
N ILE A 32 -2.53 5.26 2.94
CA ILE A 32 -3.14 5.46 1.62
C ILE A 32 -4.38 4.58 1.57
N GLU A 33 -5.54 5.19 1.34
CA GLU A 33 -6.81 4.49 1.13
C GLU A 33 -7.41 4.90 -0.21
N LYS A 34 -7.77 3.93 -1.04
CA LYS A 34 -8.37 4.21 -2.34
C LYS A 34 -9.30 3.10 -2.79
N THR A 35 -10.48 3.49 -3.26
CA THR A 35 -11.32 2.61 -4.08
C THR A 35 -10.98 2.83 -5.55
N PHE A 36 -10.65 1.74 -6.25
CA PHE A 36 -10.30 1.74 -7.67
C PHE A 36 -10.87 0.48 -8.35
N ASN A 37 -11.66 0.66 -9.42
CA ASN A 37 -12.39 -0.42 -10.10
C ASN A 37 -13.20 -1.31 -9.14
N ASP A 38 -13.97 -0.69 -8.23
CA ASP A 38 -14.78 -1.37 -7.21
C ASP A 38 -13.98 -2.22 -6.19
N VAL A 39 -12.66 -2.11 -6.19
CA VAL A 39 -11.76 -2.75 -5.22
C VAL A 39 -11.22 -1.69 -4.26
N TYR A 40 -11.28 -1.98 -2.97
CA TYR A 40 -10.72 -1.15 -1.92
C TYR A 40 -9.27 -1.57 -1.63
N PHE A 41 -8.38 -0.59 -1.64
CA PHE A 41 -6.96 -0.73 -1.35
C PHE A 41 -6.59 0.11 -0.14
N GLN A 42 -5.75 -0.44 0.73
CA GLN A 42 -5.20 0.28 1.88
C GLN A 42 -3.75 -0.11 2.10
N GLY A 43 -2.85 0.88 2.20
CA GLY A 43 -1.48 0.71 2.63
C GLY A 43 -1.21 1.53 3.88
N THR A 44 -0.63 0.93 4.91
CA THR A 44 -0.40 1.57 6.21
C THR A 44 1.07 1.50 6.58
N VAL A 45 1.59 2.62 7.06
CA VAL A 45 2.94 2.80 7.62
C VAL A 45 2.81 3.24 9.07
N VAL A 46 3.67 2.71 9.94
CA VAL A 46 3.78 3.09 11.35
C VAL A 46 5.26 3.27 11.66
N GLU A 47 5.62 4.41 12.25
CA GLU A 47 7.00 4.71 12.69
C GLU A 47 8.06 4.48 11.58
N GLY A 48 7.74 4.91 10.35
CA GLY A 48 8.65 4.77 9.21
C GLY A 48 8.78 3.34 8.65
N LYS A 49 7.95 2.39 9.11
CA LYS A 49 7.96 0.99 8.65
C LYS A 49 6.64 0.61 7.99
N MET A 50 6.69 -0.20 6.94
CA MET A 50 5.48 -0.77 6.35
C MET A 50 4.80 -1.67 7.37
N ASN A 51 3.57 -1.31 7.75
CA ASN A 51 2.80 -2.07 8.72
C ASN A 51 1.93 -3.11 8.03
N SER A 52 1.12 -2.68 7.07
CA SER A 52 0.22 -3.57 6.34
C SER A 52 -0.19 -3.04 4.97
N VAL A 53 -0.55 -3.96 4.08
CA VAL A 53 -1.30 -3.68 2.85
C VAL A 53 -2.51 -4.61 2.78
N LEU A 54 -3.65 -4.05 2.39
CA LEU A 54 -4.94 -4.73 2.36
C LEU A 54 -5.61 -4.49 1.01
N ILE A 55 -6.18 -5.56 0.46
CA ILE A 55 -7.12 -5.51 -0.66
C ILE A 55 -8.44 -6.08 -0.17
N ARG A 56 -9.53 -5.33 -0.35
CA ARG A 56 -10.90 -5.82 -0.15
C ARG A 56 -11.66 -5.68 -1.45
N TYR A 57 -12.34 -6.74 -1.85
CA TYR A 57 -13.25 -6.77 -2.98
C TYR A 57 -14.70 -6.93 -2.46
N PRO A 58 -15.42 -5.82 -2.17
CA PRO A 58 -16.73 -5.86 -1.51
C PRO A 58 -17.78 -6.62 -2.31
N LYS A 59 -17.75 -6.52 -3.65
CA LYS A 59 -18.68 -7.22 -4.55
C LYS A 59 -18.69 -8.73 -4.36
N PHE A 60 -17.56 -9.32 -4.00
CA PHE A 60 -17.40 -10.76 -3.79
C PHE A 60 -17.25 -11.14 -2.30
N GLY A 61 -17.27 -10.16 -1.38
CA GLY A 61 -17.01 -10.40 0.04
C GLY A 61 -15.61 -10.98 0.32
N ALA A 62 -14.64 -10.75 -0.57
CA ALA A 62 -13.29 -11.29 -0.46
C ALA A 62 -12.30 -10.24 0.04
N GLU A 63 -11.32 -10.65 0.84
CA GLU A 63 -10.21 -9.79 1.25
C GLU A 63 -8.91 -10.58 1.39
N SER A 64 -7.80 -9.87 1.25
CA SER A 64 -6.45 -10.39 1.48
C SER A 64 -5.62 -9.30 2.15
N MET A 65 -4.79 -9.66 3.11
CA MET A 65 -3.89 -8.74 3.81
C MET A 65 -2.48 -9.32 3.92
N SER A 66 -1.48 -8.48 3.69
CA SER A 66 -0.07 -8.74 4.00
C SER A 66 0.32 -7.78 5.12
N TYR A 67 0.96 -8.31 6.15
CA TYR A 67 1.44 -7.54 7.30
C TYR A 67 2.94 -7.77 7.48
N SER A 68 3.64 -6.81 8.06
CA SER A 68 5.04 -7.00 8.47
C SER A 68 5.06 -7.63 9.87
N PRO A 69 5.54 -8.87 10.04
CA PRO A 69 5.54 -9.57 11.33
C PRO A 69 6.77 -9.27 12.21
N SER A 70 7.71 -8.43 11.77
CA SER A 70 9.06 -8.41 12.33
C SER A 70 9.51 -7.07 12.92
N ASP A 71 10.43 -7.13 13.88
CA ASP A 71 11.21 -6.00 14.41
C ASP A 71 12.08 -5.27 13.35
N TYR A 72 12.20 -5.82 12.13
CA TYR A 72 12.98 -5.25 11.03
C TYR A 72 12.23 -4.17 10.25
N ASP A 73 12.98 -3.22 9.70
CA ASP A 73 12.47 -2.16 8.82
C ASP A 73 12.08 -2.74 7.44
N LEU A 74 10.91 -3.38 7.36
CA LEU A 74 10.30 -3.66 6.07
C LEU A 74 9.88 -2.33 5.44
N LYS A 75 10.54 -1.97 4.34
CA LYS A 75 10.22 -0.78 3.54
C LYS A 75 9.21 -1.06 2.44
N ALA A 76 8.90 -2.32 2.13
CA ALA A 76 7.95 -2.66 1.08
C ALA A 76 7.04 -3.84 1.47
N LEU A 77 5.79 -3.80 1.03
CA LEU A 77 4.84 -4.90 1.14
C LEU A 77 4.00 -4.99 -0.14
N SER A 78 3.78 -6.22 -0.60
CA SER A 78 2.97 -6.49 -1.77
C SER A 78 1.94 -7.57 -1.46
N ILE A 79 0.79 -7.46 -2.12
CA ILE A 79 -0.28 -8.44 -2.01
C ILE A 79 -1.08 -8.52 -3.31
N LYS A 80 -1.61 -9.72 -3.59
CA LYS A 80 -2.46 -10.01 -4.72
C LYS A 80 -3.70 -10.76 -4.27
N LEU A 81 -4.85 -10.41 -4.84
CA LEU A 81 -6.13 -11.08 -4.65
C LEU A 81 -6.69 -11.48 -6.02
N ASP A 82 -6.87 -12.78 -6.23
CA ASP A 82 -7.47 -13.36 -7.44
C ASP A 82 -8.85 -13.92 -7.09
N VAL A 83 -9.92 -13.40 -7.70
CA VAL A 83 -11.31 -13.81 -7.40
C VAL A 83 -12.14 -13.86 -8.69
N ALA A 84 -12.79 -14.99 -8.97
CA ALA A 84 -13.75 -15.15 -10.07
C ALA A 84 -13.28 -14.60 -11.43
N ASN A 85 -12.02 -14.88 -11.81
CA ASN A 85 -11.32 -14.40 -13.02
C ASN A 85 -10.92 -12.91 -13.01
N GLU A 86 -11.03 -12.25 -11.87
CA GLU A 86 -10.50 -10.91 -11.67
C GLU A 86 -9.22 -10.94 -10.83
N HIS A 87 -8.36 -9.96 -11.10
CA HIS A 87 -7.07 -9.80 -10.46
C HIS A 87 -6.96 -8.39 -9.87
N ALA A 88 -6.60 -8.31 -8.59
CA ALA A 88 -6.22 -7.08 -7.92
C ALA A 88 -4.86 -7.25 -7.24
N ALA A 89 -4.00 -6.24 -7.32
CA ALA A 89 -2.73 -6.22 -6.59
C ALA A 89 -2.45 -4.84 -6.01
N LEU A 90 -1.73 -4.84 -4.90
CA LEU A 90 -1.27 -3.65 -4.19
C LEU A 90 0.19 -3.87 -3.85
N ASP A 91 1.06 -3.03 -4.39
CA ASP A 91 2.48 -3.01 -4.09
C ASP A 91 2.83 -1.64 -3.50
N CYS A 92 3.38 -1.61 -2.30
CA CYS A 92 3.72 -0.37 -1.60
C CYS A 92 5.17 -0.38 -1.14
N GLU A 93 5.85 0.75 -1.29
CA GLU A 93 7.24 0.97 -0.87
C GLU A 93 7.40 2.34 -0.19
N ILE A 94 8.25 2.38 0.82
CA ILE A 94 8.76 3.59 1.49
C ILE A 94 10.06 4.02 0.81
N ILE A 95 10.05 5.20 0.21
CA ILE A 95 11.18 5.77 -0.54
C ILE A 95 11.76 6.95 0.23
N ASP A 96 13.04 6.87 0.59
CA ASP A 96 13.80 7.99 1.15
C ASP A 96 14.33 8.89 0.02
N LEU A 97 13.99 10.17 0.07
CA LEU A 97 14.48 11.17 -0.86
C LEU A 97 15.83 11.72 -0.37
N PRO A 98 16.82 11.91 -1.27
CA PRO A 98 18.09 12.49 -0.90
C PRO A 98 17.91 13.92 -0.39
N THR A 99 18.41 14.20 0.82
CA THR A 99 18.55 15.56 1.33
C THR A 99 19.64 16.27 0.54
N LYS A 100 19.27 17.36 -0.15
CA LYS A 100 20.23 18.27 -0.81
C LYS A 100 20.81 19.26 0.20
#